data_AF-A0AAV5SGB6-F1
#
_entry.id   AF-A0AAV5SGB6-F1
#
_cell.length_a   1.000
_cell.length_b   1.000
_cell.length_c   1.000
_cell.angle_alpha   90.00
_cell.angle_beta   90.00
_cell.angle_gamma   90.00
#
_symmetry.space_group_name_H-M   'P 1'
#
loop_
_entity.id
_entity.type
_entity.pdbx_description
1 polymer ?
#
loop_
_entity_poly.entity_id
_entity_poly.type
_entity_poly.pdbx_seq_one_letter_code
_entity_poly.pdbx_strand_id
1 'polypeptide(L)'
;MYYHLLFPSLLLTGCLSIERRRFMPRSNAYISDKSNYLQEELPCRNDVLSFSANGEQPVLAVINQPLDVSEVQFPDVGVIYLDGNTVIGGVEGTEWQCQKRQNVSYAYFDEYPSDQDVYDPKTWSEMNARNAPKFELHMNRVPGAADSVEIFERNPIHLKIFDDFAVKEWKDYKREMTTDDFVQRLRTLEGQLTIQLGAKLVKEYDIDGIALMRPIGEPIRVGEDKGSYREGVYGSRNPNLENKTMTAICGHIHCDLDSERVPPRCINTFTPKGHCCPICGTLYEIQTYLKRLDDLEMLFSHFSDEFARRNKKKLIDFFHTSTERVDESDYEMRYQIVLIVKDNSTVLDQDLLTSTSTLFLSILGEYWHPTEGFQLVEFKESARDHSYETSSIILGIIFFCLFSIISTFYFSADARNQTRFLYRRGRLIVEGLRAGSAPAEVEMSEHLVPRGEEMGDLASECESANPVFFANRAFSMASLDKEGTLIDVHSVKSKSERENEPSKDIDSE
;
A
#
# COMPACT_ATOMS: atom_id res chain seq x y z
N MET A 1 26.20 50.05 24.43
CA MET A 1 27.15 49.29 23.60
C MET A 1 27.02 47.82 24.00
N TYR A 2 26.02 47.13 23.47
CA TYR A 2 25.76 45.70 23.72
C TYR A 2 25.82 45.02 22.37
N TYR A 3 26.88 44.24 22.14
CA TYR A 3 27.00 43.38 20.97
C TYR A 3 26.15 42.13 21.22
N HIS A 4 24.99 42.05 20.57
CA HIS A 4 24.29 40.78 20.40
C HIS A 4 25.08 39.95 19.39
N LEU A 5 25.73 38.90 19.91
CA LEU A 5 26.28 37.80 19.13
C LEU A 5 25.12 37.07 18.43
N LEU A 6 24.90 37.38 17.15
CA LEU A 6 24.18 36.51 16.24
C LEU A 6 25.05 35.28 16.00
N PHE A 7 24.68 34.16 16.61
CA PHE A 7 25.08 32.84 16.14
C PHE A 7 24.43 32.63 14.78
N PRO A 8 25.19 32.46 13.68
CA PRO A 8 24.63 31.85 12.50
C PRO A 8 24.47 30.37 12.85
N SER A 9 23.23 29.94 13.09
CA SER A 9 22.86 28.54 13.00
C SER A 9 23.28 28.08 11.62
N LEU A 10 24.41 27.39 11.55
CA LEU A 10 24.89 26.64 10.41
C LEU A 10 23.87 25.50 10.19
N LEU A 11 22.68 25.85 9.70
CA LEU A 11 21.79 24.91 9.04
C LEU A 11 22.59 24.43 7.84
N LEU A 12 23.07 23.18 7.95
CA LEU A 12 23.38 22.36 6.78
C LEU A 12 22.14 22.38 5.90
N THR A 13 22.06 23.36 5.02
CA THR A 13 21.36 23.27 3.75
C THR A 13 22.15 22.26 2.96
N GLY A 14 21.98 20.98 3.30
CA GLY A 14 22.14 19.95 2.31
C GLY A 14 21.18 20.36 1.21
N CYS A 15 21.73 20.82 0.08
CA CYS A 15 20.99 20.77 -1.17
C CYS A 15 20.47 19.34 -1.25
N LEU A 16 19.20 19.15 -0.93
CA LEU A 16 18.43 17.98 -1.31
C LEU A 16 18.31 18.10 -2.83
N SER A 17 19.41 17.82 -3.53
CA SER A 17 19.33 17.37 -4.91
C SER A 17 18.30 16.27 -4.86
N ILE A 18 17.18 16.45 -5.58
CA ILE A 18 16.21 15.40 -5.90
C ILE A 18 16.99 14.10 -5.98
N GLU A 19 16.89 13.30 -4.93
CA GLU A 19 17.81 12.18 -4.73
C GLU A 19 17.37 11.18 -5.79
N ARG A 20 18.08 11.15 -6.92
CA ARG A 20 17.71 10.31 -8.06
C ARG A 20 17.55 8.90 -7.55
N ARG A 21 16.36 8.34 -7.76
CA ARG A 21 16.06 7.01 -7.25
C ARG A 21 16.89 6.01 -8.05
N ARG A 22 17.40 5.04 -7.31
CA ARG A 22 18.18 3.95 -7.87
C ARG A 22 17.40 2.69 -7.62
N PHE A 23 17.09 1.97 -8.68
CA PHE A 23 16.35 0.74 -8.63
C PHE A 23 17.25 -0.43 -8.98
N MET A 24 16.99 -1.57 -8.36
CA MET A 24 17.54 -2.85 -8.75
C MET A 24 16.38 -3.86 -8.89
N PRO A 25 16.44 -4.78 -9.85
CA PRO A 25 15.49 -5.90 -9.88
C PRO A 25 15.55 -6.70 -8.57
N ARG A 26 14.39 -7.15 -8.07
CA ARG A 26 14.30 -7.96 -6.84
C ARG A 26 14.70 -9.40 -7.05
N SER A 27 14.47 -9.91 -8.25
CA SER A 27 14.74 -11.30 -8.55
C SER A 27 16.22 -11.57 -8.73
N ASN A 28 16.54 -12.84 -8.58
CA ASN A 28 17.85 -13.37 -8.90
C ASN A 28 17.71 -14.77 -9.47
N ALA A 29 18.72 -15.19 -10.20
CA ALA A 29 18.75 -16.51 -10.82
C ALA A 29 19.61 -17.51 -10.03
N TYR A 30 19.84 -17.27 -8.73
CA TYR A 30 20.76 -18.08 -7.95
C TYR A 30 20.15 -19.42 -7.57
N ILE A 31 20.90 -20.50 -7.77
CA ILE A 31 20.48 -21.83 -7.31
C ILE A 31 20.48 -21.96 -5.77
N SER A 32 21.12 -21.03 -5.07
CA SER A 32 21.13 -20.97 -3.60
C SER A 32 19.90 -20.29 -3.03
N ASP A 33 19.12 -19.59 -3.86
CA ASP A 33 17.87 -18.99 -3.44
C ASP A 33 16.74 -20.01 -3.55
N LYS A 34 16.18 -20.37 -2.40
CA LYS A 34 15.08 -21.32 -2.32
C LYS A 34 13.82 -20.84 -3.06
N SER A 35 13.63 -19.53 -3.23
CA SER A 35 12.45 -18.99 -3.93
C SER A 35 12.43 -19.31 -5.43
N ASN A 36 13.56 -19.73 -6.00
CA ASN A 36 13.67 -20.17 -7.40
C ASN A 36 13.32 -21.65 -7.61
N TYR A 37 12.70 -22.31 -6.62
CA TYR A 37 12.33 -23.72 -6.69
C TYR A 37 10.83 -23.90 -6.44
N LEU A 38 10.20 -24.82 -7.20
CA LEU A 38 8.74 -25.04 -7.17
C LEU A 38 8.18 -25.40 -5.77
N GLN A 39 9.01 -25.96 -4.88
CA GLN A 39 8.63 -26.35 -3.51
C GLN A 39 9.34 -25.51 -2.44
N GLU A 40 10.01 -24.43 -2.82
CA GLU A 40 10.94 -23.68 -1.95
C GLU A 40 12.01 -24.56 -1.27
N GLU A 41 12.41 -25.66 -1.92
CA GLU A 41 13.41 -26.59 -1.42
C GLU A 41 14.67 -26.57 -2.28
N LEU A 42 15.81 -26.34 -1.63
CA LEU A 42 17.12 -26.42 -2.27
C LEU A 42 17.50 -27.89 -2.55
N PRO A 43 18.23 -28.17 -3.65
CA PRO A 43 18.77 -29.49 -3.92
C PRO A 43 19.80 -29.85 -2.85
N CYS A 44 19.61 -30.97 -2.18
CA CYS A 44 20.58 -31.51 -1.23
C CYS A 44 21.49 -32.54 -1.86
N ARG A 45 22.46 -33.01 -1.07
CA ARG A 45 23.37 -34.02 -1.58
C ARG A 45 22.61 -35.29 -1.92
N ASN A 46 22.97 -35.90 -3.05
CA ASN A 46 22.30 -37.09 -3.62
C ASN A 46 20.90 -36.85 -4.20
N ASP A 47 20.45 -35.59 -4.32
CA ASP A 47 19.21 -35.26 -5.06
C ASP A 47 19.45 -35.19 -6.57
N VAL A 48 18.37 -35.02 -7.33
CA VAL A 48 18.40 -34.66 -8.75
C VAL A 48 18.02 -33.20 -8.88
N LEU A 49 18.89 -32.38 -9.47
CA LEU A 49 18.58 -30.99 -9.83
C LEU A 49 18.06 -30.96 -11.26
N SER A 50 16.84 -30.50 -11.46
CA SER A 50 16.24 -30.35 -12.78
C SER A 50 15.95 -28.89 -13.06
N PHE A 51 16.55 -28.36 -14.14
CA PHE A 51 16.38 -26.99 -14.60
C PHE A 51 15.14 -26.79 -15.48
N SER A 52 14.19 -27.71 -15.48
CA SER A 52 12.87 -27.48 -16.06
C SER A 52 11.95 -28.61 -15.62
N ALA A 53 10.82 -28.30 -14.99
CA ALA A 53 9.84 -29.33 -14.65
C ALA A 53 9.25 -29.99 -15.91
N ASN A 54 9.15 -29.24 -17.01
CA ASN A 54 8.44 -29.65 -18.24
C ASN A 54 9.31 -29.59 -19.52
N GLY A 55 10.55 -29.13 -19.45
CA GLY A 55 11.48 -29.01 -20.60
C GLY A 55 11.20 -27.84 -21.57
N GLU A 56 10.00 -27.27 -21.54
CA GLU A 56 9.53 -26.32 -22.56
C GLU A 56 9.98 -24.87 -22.32
N GLN A 57 10.38 -24.50 -21.10
CA GLN A 57 10.68 -23.11 -20.75
C GLN A 57 12.19 -22.83 -20.80
N PRO A 58 12.58 -21.68 -21.39
CA PRO A 58 13.96 -21.23 -21.33
C PRO A 58 14.37 -20.97 -19.89
N VAL A 59 15.58 -21.38 -19.50
CA VAL A 59 16.07 -21.20 -18.12
C VAL A 59 17.34 -20.39 -18.06
N LEU A 60 17.42 -19.50 -17.07
CA LEU A 60 18.56 -18.69 -16.76
C LEU A 60 18.96 -19.02 -15.32
N ALA A 61 20.21 -19.42 -15.09
CA ALA A 61 20.60 -19.82 -13.73
C ALA A 61 22.03 -19.45 -13.43
N VAL A 62 22.30 -19.16 -12.16
CA VAL A 62 23.66 -18.98 -11.65
C VAL A 62 23.91 -20.02 -10.58
N ILE A 63 24.85 -20.90 -10.87
CA ILE A 63 25.45 -21.74 -9.85
C ILE A 63 26.39 -20.82 -9.06
N ASN A 64 26.06 -20.57 -7.79
CA ASN A 64 26.80 -19.65 -6.93
C ASN A 64 27.31 -20.28 -5.62
N GLN A 65 27.23 -21.61 -5.54
CA GLN A 65 27.66 -22.38 -4.38
C GLN A 65 28.12 -23.78 -4.81
N PRO A 66 28.86 -24.49 -3.96
CA PRO A 66 29.17 -25.90 -4.19
C PRO A 66 27.91 -26.77 -4.26
N LEU A 67 27.89 -27.68 -5.24
CA LEU A 67 26.78 -28.57 -5.58
C LEU A 67 27.26 -30.03 -5.66
N ASP A 68 26.67 -30.90 -4.83
CA ASP A 68 26.94 -32.35 -4.81
C ASP A 68 25.63 -33.13 -5.02
N VAL A 69 25.02 -32.96 -6.18
CA VAL A 69 23.82 -33.69 -6.60
C VAL A 69 24.19 -34.98 -7.32
N SER A 70 23.29 -35.95 -7.31
CA SER A 70 23.49 -37.23 -8.04
C SER A 70 23.36 -37.07 -9.55
N GLU A 71 22.52 -36.13 -9.99
CA GLU A 71 22.22 -35.86 -11.39
C GLU A 71 21.84 -34.37 -11.56
N VAL A 72 22.24 -33.79 -12.70
CA VAL A 72 21.79 -32.48 -13.16
C VAL A 72 21.11 -32.65 -14.52
N GLN A 73 19.85 -32.28 -14.61
CA GLN A 73 19.08 -32.25 -15.86
C GLN A 73 19.06 -30.81 -16.38
N PHE A 74 19.77 -30.60 -17.49
CA PHE A 74 19.86 -29.31 -18.16
C PHE A 74 18.57 -28.98 -18.94
N PRO A 75 18.24 -27.70 -19.10
CA PRO A 75 17.11 -27.30 -19.93
C PRO A 75 17.46 -27.49 -21.42
N ASP A 76 16.45 -27.70 -22.27
CA ASP A 76 16.64 -27.76 -23.72
C ASP A 76 17.10 -26.40 -24.29
N VAL A 77 16.63 -25.31 -23.67
CA VAL A 77 17.01 -23.93 -24.00
C VAL A 77 17.34 -23.21 -22.70
N GLY A 78 18.53 -22.61 -22.60
CA GLY A 78 18.89 -21.85 -21.42
C GLY A 78 20.36 -21.48 -21.33
N VAL A 79 20.70 -20.67 -20.32
CA VAL A 79 22.07 -20.29 -19.99
C VAL A 79 22.30 -20.50 -18.51
N ILE A 80 23.35 -21.24 -18.19
CA ILE A 80 23.78 -21.47 -16.81
C ILE A 80 25.15 -20.83 -16.62
N TYR A 81 25.21 -19.82 -15.77
CA TYR A 81 26.43 -19.15 -15.37
C TYR A 81 27.05 -19.90 -14.19
N LEU A 82 28.37 -20.05 -14.24
CA LEU A 82 29.18 -20.59 -13.15
C LEU A 82 29.94 -19.41 -12.54
N ASP A 83 29.66 -19.10 -11.27
CA ASP A 83 30.36 -18.04 -10.56
C ASP A 83 31.75 -18.51 -10.05
N GLY A 84 32.46 -17.63 -9.35
CA GLY A 84 33.77 -17.97 -8.77
C GLY A 84 33.74 -18.98 -7.62
N ASN A 85 32.58 -19.24 -7.01
CA ASN A 85 32.38 -20.16 -5.89
C ASN A 85 31.84 -21.53 -6.33
N THR A 86 31.58 -21.70 -7.62
CA THR A 86 30.98 -22.90 -8.18
C THR A 86 31.92 -24.10 -8.06
N VAL A 87 31.42 -25.18 -7.45
CA VAL A 87 32.09 -26.49 -7.39
C VAL A 87 31.05 -27.57 -7.65
N ILE A 88 31.19 -28.37 -8.70
CA ILE A 88 30.28 -29.47 -9.03
C ILE A 88 31.02 -30.79 -8.85
N GLY A 89 30.51 -31.69 -7.98
CA GLY A 89 31.11 -33.02 -7.76
C GLY A 89 32.50 -33.00 -7.10
N GLY A 90 32.77 -32.01 -6.26
CA GLY A 90 34.04 -31.83 -5.54
C GLY A 90 34.34 -32.87 -4.45
N VAL A 91 35.45 -32.67 -3.74
CA VAL A 91 36.02 -33.65 -2.80
C VAL A 91 35.45 -33.54 -1.38
N GLU A 92 35.71 -34.59 -0.58
CA GLU A 92 35.41 -34.65 0.85
C GLU A 92 36.02 -33.44 1.60
N GLY A 93 35.21 -32.72 2.37
CA GLY A 93 35.58 -31.47 3.04
C GLY A 93 35.05 -30.19 2.40
N THR A 94 34.42 -30.27 1.22
CA THR A 94 33.69 -29.12 0.64
C THR A 94 32.44 -28.81 1.48
N GLU A 95 32.17 -27.53 1.73
CA GLU A 95 30.92 -27.08 2.34
C GLU A 95 29.79 -27.17 1.30
N TRP A 96 28.98 -28.22 1.41
CA TRP A 96 27.87 -28.48 0.50
C TRP A 96 26.60 -27.72 0.89
N GLN A 97 25.71 -27.53 -0.09
CA GLN A 97 24.41 -26.88 0.09
C GLN A 97 23.62 -27.38 1.31
N CYS A 98 23.55 -28.70 1.51
CA CYS A 98 22.96 -29.33 2.69
C CYS A 98 23.47 -30.76 2.92
N GLN A 99 22.98 -31.43 3.96
CA GLN A 99 23.34 -32.81 4.27
C GLN A 99 22.72 -33.79 3.25
N LYS A 100 23.38 -34.95 3.08
CA LYS A 100 22.90 -36.01 2.21
C LYS A 100 21.55 -36.55 2.67
N ARG A 101 20.56 -36.53 1.77
CA ARG A 101 19.23 -37.11 2.03
C ARG A 101 19.30 -38.64 1.93
N GLN A 102 18.51 -39.33 2.77
CA GLN A 102 18.41 -40.80 2.74
C GLN A 102 17.72 -41.28 1.45
N ASN A 103 16.72 -40.53 1.00
CA ASN A 103 15.99 -40.79 -0.23
C ASN A 103 16.32 -39.69 -1.25
N VAL A 104 16.51 -40.07 -2.50
CA VAL A 104 16.68 -39.13 -3.63
C VAL A 104 15.40 -38.32 -3.78
N SER A 105 15.51 -37.00 -3.78
CA SER A 105 14.42 -36.09 -4.14
C SER A 105 14.75 -35.36 -5.45
N TYR A 106 13.71 -34.81 -6.09
CA TYR A 106 13.85 -33.93 -7.25
C TYR A 106 13.69 -32.48 -6.78
N ALA A 107 14.69 -31.65 -7.07
CA ALA A 107 14.60 -30.21 -6.94
C ALA A 107 14.38 -29.61 -8.33
N TYR A 108 13.20 -29.06 -8.55
CA TYR A 108 12.84 -28.39 -9.80
C TYR A 108 13.14 -26.91 -9.66
N PHE A 109 14.20 -26.47 -10.35
CA PHE A 109 14.51 -25.06 -10.49
C PHE A 109 13.53 -24.47 -11.51
N ASP A 110 12.74 -23.53 -11.04
CA ASP A 110 11.72 -22.84 -11.81
C ASP A 110 11.91 -21.34 -11.56
N GLU A 111 12.93 -20.80 -12.22
CA GLU A 111 13.30 -19.38 -12.15
C GLU A 111 12.33 -18.49 -12.93
N TYR A 112 11.19 -19.04 -13.37
CA TYR A 112 10.11 -18.28 -13.95
C TYR A 112 9.04 -17.97 -12.88
N PRO A 113 9.20 -16.95 -12.00
CA PRO A 113 8.04 -16.13 -11.73
C PRO A 113 7.73 -15.46 -13.06
N SER A 114 6.78 -16.03 -13.80
CA SER A 114 6.38 -15.66 -15.15
C SER A 114 5.95 -14.19 -15.34
N ASP A 115 6.11 -13.35 -14.33
CA ASP A 115 5.38 -12.09 -14.17
C ASP A 115 6.30 -10.91 -13.83
N GLN A 116 7.62 -11.03 -14.03
CA GLN A 116 8.55 -9.90 -13.84
C GLN A 116 8.47 -8.88 -14.96
N ASP A 117 7.36 -8.18 -15.02
CA ASP A 117 7.14 -7.05 -15.89
C ASP A 117 7.88 -5.82 -15.36
N VAL A 118 8.52 -5.06 -16.24
CA VAL A 118 9.17 -3.79 -15.89
C VAL A 118 8.20 -2.76 -15.32
N TYR A 119 6.90 -2.90 -15.55
CA TYR A 119 5.88 -2.04 -14.94
C TYR A 119 5.25 -2.61 -13.66
N ASP A 120 5.62 -3.82 -13.22
CA ASP A 120 5.18 -4.35 -11.91
C ASP A 120 6.06 -3.74 -10.79
N PRO A 121 5.47 -3.00 -9.83
CA PRO A 121 6.17 -2.53 -8.63
C PRO A 121 6.92 -3.61 -7.82
N LYS A 122 6.50 -4.88 -7.90
CA LYS A 122 7.17 -6.00 -7.22
C LYS A 122 8.47 -6.41 -7.88
N THR A 123 8.66 -6.10 -9.17
CA THR A 123 9.91 -6.37 -9.90
C THR A 123 11.07 -5.57 -9.32
N TRP A 124 10.81 -4.41 -8.70
CA TRP A 124 11.85 -3.44 -8.36
C TRP A 124 12.05 -3.25 -6.85
N SER A 125 13.30 -3.02 -6.47
CA SER A 125 13.71 -2.58 -5.14
C SER A 125 14.42 -1.24 -5.25
N GLU A 126 13.99 -0.27 -4.45
CA GLU A 126 14.71 1.00 -4.35
C GLU A 126 15.92 0.84 -3.42
N MET A 127 17.08 1.20 -3.92
CA MET A 127 18.36 1.06 -3.24
C MET A 127 18.64 2.08 -2.14
N ASN A 128 18.13 3.30 -2.32
CA ASN A 128 18.45 4.44 -1.46
C ASN A 128 17.42 4.63 -0.34
N ALA A 129 16.42 3.76 -0.22
CA ALA A 129 15.46 3.80 0.87
C ALA A 129 16.21 3.62 2.19
N ARG A 130 16.48 4.73 2.90
CA ARG A 130 17.20 4.74 4.18
C ARG A 130 16.43 3.94 5.23
N ASN A 131 16.54 2.62 5.22
CA ASN A 131 16.09 1.62 6.20
C ASN A 131 14.65 1.77 6.76
N ALA A 132 13.78 2.57 6.15
CA ALA A 132 12.37 2.66 6.50
C ALA A 132 11.55 2.46 5.22
N PRO A 133 10.56 1.55 5.22
CA PRO A 133 9.59 1.48 4.14
C PRO A 133 8.79 2.78 4.17
N LYS A 134 9.21 3.75 3.35
CA LYS A 134 8.37 4.87 2.98
C LYS A 134 7.35 4.27 2.04
N PHE A 135 6.07 4.33 2.39
CA PHE A 135 5.03 4.10 1.40
C PHE A 135 5.27 5.07 0.26
N GLU A 136 5.20 4.55 -0.94
CA GLU A 136 5.30 5.33 -2.16
C GLU A 136 4.05 5.12 -3.00
N LEU A 137 3.68 6.15 -3.76
CA LEU A 137 2.70 6.03 -4.82
C LEU A 137 3.17 4.96 -5.82
N HIS A 138 2.25 4.28 -6.51
CA HIS A 138 2.61 3.12 -7.34
C HIS A 138 3.56 3.49 -8.48
N MET A 139 3.38 4.68 -9.05
CA MET A 139 4.28 5.21 -10.09
C MET A 139 5.73 5.40 -9.63
N ASN A 140 5.96 5.50 -8.33
CA ASN A 140 7.27 5.73 -7.73
C ASN A 140 7.99 4.41 -7.41
N ARG A 141 7.25 3.30 -7.37
CA ARG A 141 7.80 1.96 -7.11
C ARG A 141 8.37 1.30 -8.37
N VAL A 142 8.27 1.98 -9.51
CA VAL A 142 8.74 1.54 -10.83
C VAL A 142 9.72 2.60 -11.35
N PRO A 143 10.87 2.23 -11.93
CA PRO A 143 11.79 3.19 -12.51
C PRO A 143 11.14 3.93 -13.68
N GLY A 144 11.35 5.24 -13.76
CA GLY A 144 10.98 6.05 -14.92
C GLY A 144 12.18 6.65 -15.63
N ALA A 145 11.93 7.45 -16.66
CA ALA A 145 12.97 8.11 -17.46
C ALA A 145 13.94 8.99 -16.65
N ALA A 146 13.54 9.47 -15.47
CA ALA A 146 14.37 10.27 -14.58
C ALA A 146 15.24 9.45 -13.60
N ASP A 147 14.99 8.15 -13.48
CA ASP A 147 15.58 7.26 -12.48
C ASP A 147 16.74 6.43 -13.07
N SER A 148 17.58 5.88 -12.19
CA SER A 148 18.68 5.00 -12.58
C SER A 148 18.36 3.55 -12.20
N VAL A 149 18.74 2.61 -13.05
CA VAL A 149 18.69 1.16 -12.77
C VAL A 149 20.11 0.63 -12.64
N GLU A 150 20.37 -0.19 -11.61
CA GLU A 150 21.68 -0.77 -11.35
C GLU A 150 21.57 -2.27 -10.99
N ILE A 151 22.37 -3.09 -11.67
CA ILE A 151 22.51 -4.53 -11.43
C ILE A 151 23.93 -4.74 -10.89
N PHE A 152 24.07 -5.04 -9.60
CA PHE A 152 25.37 -5.06 -8.91
C PHE A 152 26.24 -6.24 -9.24
N GLU A 153 25.60 -7.38 -9.45
CA GLU A 153 26.25 -8.66 -9.62
C GLU A 153 26.12 -9.07 -11.08
N ARG A 154 26.94 -10.03 -11.53
CA ARG A 154 26.68 -10.73 -12.79
C ARG A 154 25.53 -11.72 -12.59
N ASN A 155 24.42 -11.18 -12.10
CA ASN A 155 23.19 -11.89 -11.87
C ASN A 155 22.37 -11.67 -13.14
N PRO A 156 22.14 -12.72 -13.93
CA PRO A 156 21.30 -12.60 -15.08
C PRO A 156 19.88 -12.34 -14.56
N ILE A 157 19.23 -11.37 -15.16
CA ILE A 157 17.89 -10.94 -14.79
C ILE A 157 16.93 -11.37 -15.88
N HIS A 158 15.72 -11.73 -15.51
CA HIS A 158 14.64 -12.01 -16.43
C HIS A 158 13.57 -10.89 -16.33
N LEU A 159 13.47 -10.04 -17.36
CA LEU A 159 12.51 -8.94 -17.41
C LEU A 159 11.58 -9.04 -18.62
N LYS A 160 10.30 -8.73 -18.43
CA LYS A 160 9.32 -8.63 -19.51
C LYS A 160 9.03 -7.18 -19.84
N ILE A 161 9.03 -6.85 -21.13
CA ILE A 161 8.82 -5.50 -21.63
C ILE A 161 7.76 -5.55 -22.72
N PHE A 162 6.53 -5.14 -22.41
CA PHE A 162 5.42 -5.13 -23.37
C PHE A 162 5.25 -3.81 -24.11
N ASP A 163 5.83 -2.75 -23.58
CA ASP A 163 5.83 -1.42 -24.17
C ASP A 163 7.18 -0.72 -23.95
N ASP A 164 7.39 0.41 -24.63
CA ASP A 164 8.65 1.14 -24.56
C ASP A 164 9.00 1.62 -23.15
N PHE A 165 10.17 1.23 -22.66
CA PHE A 165 10.64 1.53 -21.33
C PHE A 165 11.82 2.50 -21.38
N ALA A 166 11.82 3.52 -20.53
CA ALA A 166 12.86 4.56 -20.54
C ALA A 166 13.40 4.80 -19.14
N VAL A 167 14.73 4.93 -19.04
CA VAL A 167 15.45 5.27 -17.81
C VAL A 167 16.54 6.29 -18.10
N LYS A 168 17.00 6.97 -17.06
CA LYS A 168 18.08 7.93 -17.19
C LYS A 168 19.42 7.24 -17.43
N GLU A 169 19.63 6.19 -16.67
CA GLU A 169 20.89 5.47 -16.58
C GLU A 169 20.59 4.01 -16.31
N TRP A 170 21.30 3.13 -16.98
CA TRP A 170 21.27 1.70 -16.70
C TRP A 170 22.69 1.21 -16.54
N LYS A 171 22.99 0.61 -15.39
CA LYS A 171 24.27 -0.02 -15.10
C LYS A 171 24.07 -1.52 -14.99
N ASP A 172 24.60 -2.24 -15.96
CA ASP A 172 24.66 -3.70 -15.89
C ASP A 172 26.07 -4.10 -15.46
N TYR A 173 26.19 -4.57 -14.22
CA TYR A 173 27.46 -4.64 -13.53
C TYR A 173 28.19 -3.28 -13.61
N LYS A 174 29.52 -3.25 -13.49
CA LYS A 174 30.35 -2.03 -13.60
C LYS A 174 30.32 -1.36 -14.98
N ARG A 175 29.39 -1.72 -15.88
CA ARG A 175 29.25 -1.17 -17.23
C ARG A 175 27.99 -0.34 -17.33
N GLU A 176 28.16 0.90 -17.79
CA GLU A 176 27.04 1.74 -18.22
C GLU A 176 26.53 1.26 -19.58
N MET A 177 25.23 1.04 -19.65
CA MET A 177 24.53 0.55 -20.84
C MET A 177 23.87 1.73 -21.56
N THR A 178 24.01 1.74 -22.88
CA THR A 178 23.30 2.68 -23.76
C THR A 178 22.10 2.02 -24.44
N THR A 179 21.21 2.82 -25.04
CA THR A 179 20.12 2.30 -25.90
C THR A 179 20.66 1.36 -26.98
N ASP A 180 21.77 1.72 -27.64
CA ASP A 180 22.39 0.89 -28.67
C ASP A 180 22.93 -0.43 -28.12
N ASP A 181 23.52 -0.42 -26.91
CA ASP A 181 23.98 -1.64 -26.25
C ASP A 181 22.81 -2.61 -26.01
N PHE A 182 21.64 -2.10 -25.60
CA PHE A 182 20.43 -2.91 -25.43
C PHE A 182 19.92 -3.47 -26.76
N VAL A 183 19.83 -2.63 -27.80
CA VAL A 183 19.40 -3.09 -29.13
C VAL A 183 20.33 -4.18 -29.68
N GLN A 184 21.63 -4.07 -29.45
CA GLN A 184 22.60 -5.10 -29.82
C GLN A 184 22.44 -6.36 -28.98
N ARG A 185 22.31 -6.23 -27.65
CA ARG A 185 22.12 -7.35 -26.73
C ARG A 185 20.85 -8.13 -27.05
N LEU A 186 19.72 -7.47 -27.29
CA LEU A 186 18.44 -8.10 -27.61
C LEU A 186 18.47 -8.91 -28.93
N ARG A 187 19.51 -8.78 -29.75
CA ARG A 187 19.73 -9.62 -30.94
C ARG A 187 20.49 -10.91 -30.64
N THR A 188 21.05 -11.06 -29.44
CA THR A 188 21.72 -12.29 -28.99
C THR A 188 20.72 -13.19 -28.28
N LEU A 189 21.02 -14.50 -28.26
CA LEU A 189 20.22 -15.48 -27.52
C LEU A 189 20.18 -15.13 -26.02
N GLU A 190 21.33 -14.82 -25.42
CA GLU A 190 21.43 -14.38 -24.02
C GLU A 190 20.54 -13.17 -23.74
N GLY A 191 20.55 -12.16 -24.61
CA GLY A 191 19.69 -10.99 -24.46
C GLY A 191 18.21 -11.32 -24.46
N GLN A 192 17.77 -12.19 -25.36
CA GLN A 192 16.38 -12.63 -25.48
C GLN A 192 15.93 -13.53 -24.33
N LEU A 193 16.86 -14.26 -23.71
CA LEU A 193 16.61 -15.03 -22.50
C LEU A 193 16.53 -14.13 -21.26
N THR A 194 17.30 -13.03 -21.22
CA THR A 194 17.26 -12.07 -20.09
C THR A 194 16.12 -11.06 -20.19
N ILE A 195 15.71 -10.69 -21.40
CA ILE A 195 14.72 -9.65 -21.63
C ILE A 195 13.74 -10.15 -22.69
N GLN A 196 12.54 -10.48 -22.23
CA GLN A 196 11.45 -10.90 -23.08
C GLN A 196 10.67 -9.67 -23.57
N LEU A 197 10.63 -9.49 -24.89
CA LEU A 197 9.87 -8.43 -25.51
C LEU A 197 8.44 -8.89 -25.83
N GLY A 198 7.46 -8.03 -25.57
CA GLY A 198 6.08 -8.25 -26.00
C GLY A 198 5.93 -8.15 -27.51
N ALA A 199 4.88 -8.78 -28.04
CA ALA A 199 4.63 -8.91 -29.49
C ALA A 199 4.68 -7.58 -30.29
N LYS A 200 4.42 -6.44 -29.66
CA LYS A 200 4.48 -5.12 -30.30
C LYS A 200 5.91 -4.62 -30.56
N LEU A 201 6.86 -5.08 -29.75
CA LEU A 201 8.26 -4.63 -29.75
C LEU A 201 9.19 -5.60 -30.46
N VAL A 202 8.65 -6.66 -31.04
CA VAL A 202 9.45 -7.74 -31.61
C VAL A 202 8.93 -8.15 -32.98
N LYS A 203 9.88 -8.46 -33.86
CA LYS A 203 9.63 -9.19 -35.10
C LYS A 203 10.28 -10.57 -34.97
N GLU A 204 9.45 -11.60 -35.01
CA GLU A 204 9.91 -12.98 -35.01
C GLU A 204 10.50 -13.38 -36.37
N TYR A 205 11.56 -14.17 -36.33
CA TYR A 205 12.15 -14.81 -37.50
C TYR A 205 12.73 -16.16 -37.11
N ASP A 206 12.67 -17.12 -38.03
CA ASP A 206 13.20 -18.46 -37.85
C ASP A 206 14.56 -18.56 -38.56
N ILE A 207 15.58 -19.03 -37.84
CA ILE A 207 16.85 -19.46 -38.42
C ILE A 207 17.13 -20.89 -37.94
N ASP A 208 17.17 -21.83 -38.87
CA ASP A 208 17.46 -23.25 -38.62
C ASP A 208 16.55 -23.90 -37.55
N GLY A 209 15.28 -23.49 -37.47
CA GLY A 209 14.30 -24.01 -36.51
C GLY A 209 14.36 -23.33 -35.13
N ILE A 210 15.19 -22.30 -34.97
CA ILE A 210 15.25 -21.49 -33.75
C ILE A 210 14.47 -20.19 -34.00
N ALA A 211 13.38 -20.01 -33.25
CA ALA A 211 12.63 -18.77 -33.23
C ALA A 211 13.47 -17.69 -32.53
N LEU A 212 13.91 -16.70 -33.29
CA LEU A 212 14.66 -15.55 -32.79
C LEU A 212 13.81 -14.29 -32.85
N MET A 213 14.00 -13.45 -31.85
CA MET A 213 13.28 -12.21 -31.65
C MET A 213 14.16 -11.01 -32.03
N ARG A 214 13.71 -10.17 -32.97
CA ARG A 214 14.41 -8.91 -33.29
C ARG A 214 13.64 -7.74 -32.71
N PRO A 215 14.27 -6.85 -31.93
CA PRO A 215 13.60 -5.66 -31.44
C PRO A 215 13.15 -4.78 -32.62
N ILE A 216 11.93 -4.27 -32.54
CA ILE A 216 11.39 -3.21 -33.39
C ILE A 216 11.63 -1.89 -32.65
N GLY A 217 12.42 -1.00 -33.26
CA GLY A 217 12.78 0.27 -32.64
C GLY A 217 13.70 0.10 -31.43
N GLU A 218 13.44 0.88 -30.38
CA GLU A 218 14.25 0.97 -29.16
C GLU A 218 13.38 0.60 -27.95
N PRO A 219 13.25 -0.71 -27.61
CA PRO A 219 12.39 -1.16 -26.52
C PRO A 219 12.80 -0.61 -25.15
N ILE A 220 14.10 -0.40 -24.95
CA ILE A 220 14.69 0.20 -23.75
C ILE A 220 15.47 1.43 -24.20
N ARG A 221 15.09 2.60 -23.69
CA ARG A 221 15.74 3.88 -23.97
C ARG A 221 16.51 4.33 -22.74
N VAL A 222 17.79 4.63 -22.91
CA VAL A 222 18.67 5.06 -21.82
C VAL A 222 19.23 6.45 -22.11
N GLY A 223 19.08 7.37 -21.16
CA GLY A 223 19.69 8.70 -21.24
C GLY A 223 18.90 9.73 -22.05
N GLU A 224 17.63 9.46 -22.34
CA GLU A 224 16.74 10.43 -22.99
C GLU A 224 16.42 11.62 -22.11
N ASP A 225 16.21 11.38 -20.81
CA ASP A 225 15.94 12.45 -19.86
C ASP A 225 17.23 13.14 -19.42
N LYS A 226 17.64 14.10 -20.24
CA LYS A 226 18.69 15.06 -19.87
C LYS A 226 18.21 16.08 -18.84
N GLY A 227 16.91 16.10 -18.54
CA GLY A 227 16.21 17.13 -17.80
C GLY A 227 16.33 18.48 -18.49
N SER A 228 15.23 19.23 -18.60
CA SER A 228 15.36 20.65 -18.89
C SER A 228 16.05 21.36 -17.71
N TYR A 229 16.78 22.45 -17.96
CA TYR A 229 17.33 23.30 -16.89
C TYR A 229 16.26 23.71 -15.86
N ARG A 230 15.00 23.82 -16.30
CA ARG A 230 13.84 24.14 -15.46
C ARG A 230 13.47 23.02 -14.49
N GLU A 231 13.60 21.76 -14.87
CA GLU A 231 13.32 20.63 -13.98
C GLU A 231 14.27 20.56 -12.78
N GLY A 232 15.53 20.99 -12.96
CA GLY A 232 16.48 21.08 -11.85
C GLY A 232 16.13 22.15 -10.81
N VAL A 233 15.29 23.13 -11.18
CA VAL A 233 14.88 24.25 -10.30
C VAL A 233 13.49 24.05 -9.73
N TYR A 234 12.59 23.43 -10.50
CA TYR A 234 11.17 23.33 -10.19
C TYR A 234 10.70 21.90 -9.90
N GLY A 235 11.61 20.93 -9.95
CA GLY A 235 11.27 19.51 -9.89
C GLY A 235 10.90 18.95 -11.26
N SER A 236 11.27 17.70 -11.49
CA SER A 236 10.83 16.92 -12.64
C SER A 236 9.46 16.30 -12.38
N ARG A 237 8.61 16.29 -13.40
CA ARG A 237 7.40 15.47 -13.40
C ARG A 237 7.83 14.01 -13.49
N ASN A 238 7.25 13.14 -12.66
CA ASN A 238 7.50 11.70 -12.82
C ASN A 238 6.89 11.25 -14.16
N PRO A 239 7.69 10.74 -15.12
CA PRO A 239 7.19 10.29 -16.43
C PRO A 239 6.21 9.11 -16.32
N ASN A 240 6.26 8.36 -15.21
CA ASN A 240 5.31 7.29 -14.95
C ASN A 240 3.88 7.80 -14.70
N LEU A 241 3.66 9.12 -14.56
CA LEU A 241 2.32 9.74 -14.51
C LEU A 241 1.56 9.69 -15.83
N GLU A 242 2.24 9.43 -16.95
CA GLU A 242 1.57 9.34 -18.24
C GLU A 242 0.52 8.23 -18.23
N ASN A 243 -0.65 8.49 -18.83
CA ASN A 243 -1.79 7.57 -18.76
C ASN A 243 -1.44 6.16 -19.28
N LYS A 244 -0.62 6.09 -20.33
CA LYS A 244 -0.12 4.83 -20.90
C LYS A 244 0.67 4.03 -19.87
N THR A 245 1.66 4.66 -19.23
CA THR A 245 2.52 4.04 -18.22
C THR A 245 1.73 3.69 -16.95
N MET A 246 0.89 4.60 -16.46
CA MET A 246 0.01 4.33 -15.31
C MET A 246 -0.92 3.14 -15.58
N THR A 247 -1.45 3.01 -16.80
CA THR A 247 -2.31 1.86 -17.16
C THR A 247 -1.53 0.54 -17.08
N ALA A 248 -0.27 0.53 -17.54
CA ALA A 248 0.59 -0.65 -17.43
C ALA A 248 0.90 -0.99 -15.96
N ILE A 249 1.29 0.00 -15.15
CA ILE A 249 1.58 -0.18 -13.72
C ILE A 249 0.33 -0.69 -12.98
N CYS A 250 -0.82 -0.07 -13.19
CA CYS A 250 -2.05 -0.45 -12.51
C CYS A 250 -2.61 -1.80 -12.98
N GLY A 251 -2.19 -2.32 -14.13
CA GLY A 251 -2.49 -3.69 -14.56
C GLY A 251 -1.94 -4.75 -13.62
N HIS A 252 -0.86 -4.44 -12.89
CA HIS A 252 -0.19 -5.32 -11.93
C HIS A 252 -0.63 -5.10 -10.48
N ILE A 253 -1.45 -4.07 -10.21
CA ILE A 253 -1.91 -3.74 -8.87
C ILE A 253 -3.31 -4.26 -8.63
N HIS A 254 -3.47 -5.05 -7.57
CA HIS A 254 -4.76 -5.56 -7.11
C HIS A 254 -5.18 -4.90 -5.80
N CYS A 255 -6.10 -3.95 -5.88
CA CYS A 255 -6.57 -3.15 -4.74
C CYS A 255 -7.39 -3.92 -3.69
N ASP A 256 -7.73 -5.18 -3.97
CA ASP A 256 -8.47 -6.05 -3.05
C ASP A 256 -7.56 -6.87 -2.12
N LEU A 257 -6.25 -6.89 -2.37
CA LEU A 257 -5.26 -7.59 -1.54
C LEU A 257 -5.01 -6.83 -0.24
N ASP A 258 -4.86 -7.53 0.88
CA ASP A 258 -4.69 -6.92 2.21
C ASP A 258 -3.51 -5.92 2.30
N SER A 259 -2.48 -6.06 1.46
CA SER A 259 -1.35 -5.12 1.39
C SER A 259 -1.64 -3.81 0.65
N GLU A 260 -2.68 -3.77 -0.18
CA GLU A 260 -3.10 -2.60 -0.97
C GLU A 260 -4.54 -2.17 -0.64
N ARG A 261 -5.17 -2.85 0.33
CA ARG A 261 -6.55 -2.64 0.71
C ARG A 261 -6.65 -1.35 1.50
N VAL A 262 -7.53 -0.48 1.04
CA VAL A 262 -7.94 0.71 1.79
C VAL A 262 -8.41 0.29 3.18
N PRO A 263 -7.94 0.92 4.26
CA PRO A 263 -8.45 0.67 5.59
C PRO A 263 -9.99 0.67 5.56
N PRO A 264 -10.68 -0.37 6.04
CA PRO A 264 -12.10 -0.62 5.77
C PRO A 264 -13.07 0.38 6.44
N ARG A 265 -12.60 1.55 6.89
CA ARG A 265 -13.33 2.47 7.77
C ARG A 265 -13.20 3.95 7.41
N CYS A 266 -13.00 4.29 6.13
CA CYS A 266 -13.16 5.66 5.67
C CYS A 266 -14.16 5.79 4.51
N ILE A 267 -14.91 6.90 4.52
CA ILE A 267 -15.72 7.41 3.40
C ILE A 267 -14.94 8.52 2.68
N ASN A 268 -15.39 8.89 1.48
CA ASN A 268 -14.72 9.89 0.63
C ASN A 268 -13.26 9.51 0.34
N THR A 269 -13.03 8.22 0.05
CA THR A 269 -11.75 7.77 -0.50
C THR A 269 -11.48 8.49 -1.82
N PHE A 270 -10.21 8.74 -2.11
CA PHE A 270 -9.78 9.31 -3.38
C PHE A 270 -8.56 8.58 -3.90
N THR A 271 -8.27 8.70 -5.20
CA THR A 271 -7.08 8.13 -5.83
C THR A 271 -6.15 9.28 -6.23
N PRO A 272 -5.02 9.48 -5.53
CA PRO A 272 -4.06 10.52 -5.91
C PRO A 272 -3.44 10.18 -7.27
N LYS A 273 -3.01 11.20 -8.01
CA LYS A 273 -2.25 11.00 -9.26
C LYS A 273 -1.00 10.20 -8.96
N GLY A 274 -0.74 9.17 -9.78
CA GLY A 274 0.38 8.24 -9.57
C GLY A 274 0.06 7.00 -8.73
N HIS A 275 -1.19 6.81 -8.32
CA HIS A 275 -1.62 5.65 -7.52
C HIS A 275 -2.81 4.96 -8.18
N CYS A 276 -2.94 3.65 -7.96
CA CYS A 276 -3.93 2.82 -8.64
C CYS A 276 -5.18 2.58 -7.78
N CYS A 277 -5.02 2.57 -6.46
CA CYS A 277 -6.08 2.25 -5.53
C CYS A 277 -6.64 3.52 -4.88
N PRO A 278 -7.91 3.52 -4.46
CA PRO A 278 -8.41 4.55 -3.56
C PRO A 278 -7.61 4.49 -2.24
N ILE A 279 -7.52 5.60 -1.51
CA ILE A 279 -6.83 5.68 -0.22
C ILE A 279 -7.64 6.47 0.82
N CYS A 280 -7.28 6.31 2.08
CA CYS A 280 -7.76 7.14 3.19
C CYS A 280 -6.69 8.17 3.59
N GLY A 281 -7.03 9.45 3.55
CA GLY A 281 -6.09 10.48 3.98
C GLY A 281 -6.49 11.89 3.57
N THR A 282 -5.48 12.72 3.28
CA THR A 282 -5.65 14.08 2.79
C THR A 282 -4.80 14.32 1.54
N LEU A 283 -5.36 15.04 0.57
CA LEU A 283 -4.67 15.49 -0.63
C LEU A 283 -4.78 17.00 -0.77
N TYR A 284 -3.65 17.62 -1.10
CA TYR A 284 -3.53 19.03 -1.43
C TYR A 284 -2.96 19.13 -2.85
N GLU A 285 -3.70 19.70 -3.80
CA GLU A 285 -3.14 20.14 -5.07
C GLU A 285 -2.84 21.64 -4.97
N ILE A 286 -1.57 21.99 -5.12
CA ILE A 286 -1.03 23.34 -4.96
C ILE A 286 -0.46 23.80 -6.30
N GLN A 287 -0.91 24.94 -6.79
CA GLN A 287 -0.39 25.61 -7.96
C GLN A 287 0.57 26.74 -7.59
N THR A 288 1.62 26.95 -8.37
CA THR A 288 2.51 28.10 -8.27
C THR A 288 3.12 28.43 -9.63
N TYR A 289 3.53 29.69 -9.80
CA TYR A 289 4.08 30.19 -11.06
C TYR A 289 5.60 30.41 -11.01
N LEU A 290 6.16 30.61 -9.82
CA LEU A 290 7.57 31.03 -9.66
C LEU A 290 8.29 30.38 -8.48
N LYS A 291 7.60 29.58 -7.65
CA LYS A 291 8.23 28.90 -6.51
C LYS A 291 8.86 27.59 -6.93
N ARG A 292 10.02 27.30 -6.32
CA ARG A 292 10.80 26.10 -6.55
C ARG A 292 10.24 24.94 -5.73
N LEU A 293 10.54 23.70 -6.14
CA LEU A 293 10.22 22.52 -5.34
C LEU A 293 10.86 22.63 -3.95
N ASP A 294 12.10 23.12 -3.85
CA ASP A 294 12.80 23.38 -2.58
C ASP A 294 11.98 24.29 -1.63
N ASP A 295 11.26 25.28 -2.17
CA ASP A 295 10.47 26.21 -1.36
C ASP A 295 9.23 25.48 -0.79
N LEU A 296 8.65 24.54 -1.56
CA LEU A 296 7.55 23.69 -1.11
C LEU A 296 8.02 22.65 -0.09
N GLU A 297 9.20 22.07 -0.30
CA GLU A 297 9.82 21.14 0.66
C GLU A 297 10.15 21.83 1.99
N MET A 298 10.62 23.08 1.94
CA MET A 298 10.85 23.88 3.14
C MET A 298 9.54 24.16 3.89
N LEU A 299 8.47 24.49 3.17
CA LEU A 299 7.13 24.65 3.74
C LEU A 299 6.65 23.34 4.40
N PHE A 300 6.82 22.20 3.73
CA PHE A 300 6.44 20.90 4.26
C PHE A 300 7.28 20.50 5.48
N SER A 301 8.58 20.81 5.47
CA SER A 301 9.49 20.63 6.61
C SER A 301 9.02 21.45 7.82
N HIS A 302 8.70 22.73 7.62
CA HIS A 302 8.15 23.59 8.67
C HIS A 302 6.84 23.03 9.23
N PHE A 303 5.94 22.57 8.35
CA PHE A 303 4.72 21.88 8.76
C PHE A 303 4.98 20.62 9.59
N SER A 304 5.91 19.76 9.17
CA SER A 304 6.26 18.55 9.89
C SER A 304 6.84 18.85 11.29
N ASP A 305 7.66 19.89 11.41
CA ASP A 305 8.23 20.33 12.68
C ASP A 305 7.17 20.89 13.64
N GLU A 306 6.26 21.73 13.13
CA GLU A 306 5.13 22.26 13.89
C GLU A 306 4.16 21.16 14.33
N PHE A 307 3.89 20.18 13.45
CA PHE A 307 3.11 19.00 13.80
C PHE A 307 3.79 18.23 14.94
N ALA A 308 5.10 18.01 14.85
CA ALA A 308 5.87 17.30 15.87
C ALA A 308 5.87 18.04 17.20
N ARG A 309 5.98 19.36 17.18
CA ARG A 309 5.90 20.22 18.37
C ARG A 309 4.55 20.12 19.07
N ARG A 310 3.43 20.09 18.32
CA ARG A 310 2.07 20.00 18.88
C ARG A 310 1.72 18.60 19.38
N ASN A 311 2.09 17.56 18.63
CA ASN A 311 1.68 16.18 18.90
C ASN A 311 2.73 15.34 19.65
N LYS A 312 3.92 15.89 19.90
CA LYS A 312 5.07 15.19 20.53
C LYS A 312 5.51 13.91 19.80
N LYS A 313 5.15 13.79 18.52
CA LYS A 313 5.40 12.66 17.63
C LYS A 313 5.57 13.17 16.20
N LYS A 314 6.38 12.50 15.39
CA LYS A 314 6.67 12.96 14.03
C LYS A 314 5.47 12.70 13.12
N LEU A 315 5.31 13.52 12.09
CA LEU A 315 4.26 13.34 11.08
C LEU A 315 4.31 11.93 10.46
N ILE A 316 5.53 11.46 10.16
CA ILE A 316 5.80 10.13 9.61
C ILE A 316 5.41 8.98 10.54
N ASP A 317 5.15 9.22 11.83
CA ASP A 317 4.70 8.17 12.75
C ASP A 317 3.22 7.83 12.53
N PHE A 318 2.45 8.75 11.92
CA PHE A 318 1.01 8.61 11.68
C PHE A 318 0.66 8.50 10.19
N PHE A 319 1.41 9.20 9.35
CA PHE A 319 1.11 9.32 7.94
C PHE A 319 2.28 8.82 7.08
N HIS A 320 1.92 8.21 5.98
CA HIS A 320 2.75 8.13 4.80
C HIS A 320 2.61 9.43 4.00
N THR A 321 3.71 9.95 3.45
CA THR A 321 3.72 11.25 2.79
C THR A 321 4.40 11.16 1.42
N SER A 322 3.81 11.82 0.43
CA SER A 322 4.37 11.94 -0.93
C SER A 322 4.09 13.35 -1.45
N THR A 323 5.07 13.91 -2.16
CA THR A 323 5.01 15.22 -2.79
C THR A 323 5.45 15.05 -4.24
N GLU A 324 4.56 15.34 -5.18
CA GLU A 324 4.80 15.06 -6.61
C GLU A 324 4.42 16.26 -7.47
N ARG A 325 5.19 16.53 -8.52
CA ARG A 325 4.76 17.44 -9.57
C ARG A 325 3.82 16.72 -10.54
N VAL A 326 2.63 17.27 -10.77
CA VAL A 326 1.53 16.59 -11.48
C VAL A 326 1.06 17.31 -12.75
N ASP A 327 1.57 18.51 -13.03
CA ASP A 327 1.29 19.24 -14.27
C ASP A 327 2.17 18.78 -15.43
N GLU A 328 1.77 19.18 -16.64
CA GLU A 328 2.55 19.11 -17.88
C GLU A 328 3.09 20.49 -18.30
N SER A 329 2.81 21.54 -17.53
CA SER A 329 3.03 22.93 -17.94
C SER A 329 4.31 23.50 -17.35
N ASP A 330 5.20 23.99 -18.20
CA ASP A 330 6.41 24.69 -17.75
C ASP A 330 6.15 26.10 -17.17
N TYR A 331 4.89 26.54 -17.12
CA TYR A 331 4.50 27.87 -16.67
C TYR A 331 3.57 27.85 -15.45
N GLU A 332 2.76 26.80 -15.31
CA GLU A 332 1.82 26.62 -14.21
C GLU A 332 2.12 25.31 -13.50
N MET A 333 3.03 25.38 -12.54
CA MET A 333 3.46 24.21 -11.80
C MET A 333 2.39 23.81 -10.81
N ARG A 334 2.04 22.53 -10.80
CA ARG A 334 1.10 21.94 -9.85
C ARG A 334 1.78 20.81 -9.12
N TYR A 335 1.75 20.90 -7.80
CA TYR A 335 2.26 19.91 -6.89
C TYR A 335 1.11 19.25 -6.16
N GLN A 336 1.17 17.95 -6.00
CA GLN A 336 0.26 17.17 -5.19
C GLN A 336 1.01 16.73 -3.94
N ILE A 337 0.49 17.09 -2.76
CA ILE A 337 0.95 16.58 -1.48
C ILE A 337 -0.12 15.63 -0.96
N VAL A 338 0.27 14.41 -0.63
CA VAL A 338 -0.64 13.37 -0.11
C VAL A 338 -0.16 12.94 1.26
N LEU A 339 -1.09 12.92 2.22
CA LEU A 339 -0.93 12.35 3.56
C LEU A 339 -1.85 11.14 3.65
N ILE A 340 -1.29 9.95 3.82
CA ILE A 340 -2.04 8.68 3.83
C ILE A 340 -1.93 8.09 5.22
N VAL A 341 -3.07 7.72 5.80
CA VAL A 341 -3.09 7.20 7.17
C VAL A 341 -2.43 5.81 7.20
N LYS A 342 -1.54 5.57 8.16
CA LYS A 342 -0.86 4.27 8.29
C LYS A 342 -1.81 3.18 8.81
N ASP A 343 -1.71 1.99 8.21
CA ASP A 343 -2.57 0.81 8.46
C ASP A 343 -2.52 0.25 9.88
N ASN A 344 -1.57 0.68 10.71
CA ASN A 344 -1.51 0.28 12.12
C ASN A 344 -2.71 0.76 12.95
N SER A 345 -3.53 1.66 12.41
CA SER A 345 -4.78 2.10 13.05
C SER A 345 -5.98 1.40 12.40
N THR A 346 -6.66 0.54 13.17
CA THR A 346 -7.91 -0.09 12.70
C THR A 346 -9.06 0.92 12.55
N VAL A 347 -8.87 2.18 12.97
CA VAL A 347 -9.86 3.26 12.95
C VAL A 347 -9.16 4.54 12.52
N LEU A 348 -9.74 5.24 11.54
CA LEU A 348 -9.30 6.58 11.15
C LEU A 348 -9.56 7.57 12.29
N ASP A 349 -8.50 8.19 12.80
CA ASP A 349 -8.59 9.29 13.76
C ASP A 349 -8.94 10.59 13.02
N GLN A 350 -10.25 10.88 12.95
CA GLN A 350 -10.78 12.04 12.23
C GLN A 350 -10.29 13.36 12.85
N ASP A 351 -10.14 13.42 14.17
CA ASP A 351 -9.72 14.63 14.87
C ASP A 351 -8.25 14.93 14.56
N LEU A 352 -7.41 13.89 14.56
CA LEU A 352 -6.02 14.02 14.15
C LEU A 352 -5.91 14.44 12.69
N LEU A 353 -6.67 13.83 11.77
CA LEU A 353 -6.65 14.18 10.35
C LEU A 353 -7.06 15.64 10.14
N THR A 354 -8.20 16.05 10.70
CA THR A 354 -8.74 17.42 10.58
C THR A 354 -7.80 18.45 11.20
N SER A 355 -7.23 18.15 12.37
CA SER A 355 -6.24 19.02 13.03
C SER A 355 -4.95 19.13 12.20
N THR A 356 -4.54 18.04 11.55
CA THR A 356 -3.36 18.01 10.67
C THR A 356 -3.61 18.88 9.44
N SER A 357 -4.77 18.74 8.81
CA SER A 357 -5.16 19.53 7.64
C SER A 357 -5.29 21.01 7.97
N THR A 358 -5.92 21.34 9.10
CA THR A 358 -6.02 22.73 9.57
C THR A 358 -4.64 23.34 9.83
N LEU A 359 -3.72 22.58 10.41
CA LEU A 359 -2.34 23.04 10.62
C LEU A 359 -1.62 23.30 9.29
N PHE A 360 -1.68 22.34 8.36
CA PHE A 360 -1.04 22.50 7.06
C PHE A 360 -1.59 23.71 6.29
N LEU A 361 -2.91 23.86 6.23
CA LEU A 361 -3.56 24.98 5.56
C LEU A 361 -3.26 26.33 6.23
N SER A 362 -3.15 26.36 7.56
CA SER A 362 -2.72 27.57 8.29
C SER A 362 -1.31 27.97 7.90
N ILE A 363 -0.37 27.01 7.85
CA ILE A 363 1.01 27.28 7.43
C ILE A 363 1.04 27.68 5.96
N LEU A 364 0.33 26.97 5.08
CA LEU A 364 0.24 27.33 3.66
C LEU A 364 -0.27 28.77 3.46
N GLY A 365 -1.23 29.20 4.27
CA GLY A 365 -1.76 30.57 4.29
C GLY A 365 -0.72 31.64 4.67
N GLU A 366 0.26 31.32 5.52
CA GLU A 366 1.38 32.23 5.86
C GLU A 366 2.34 32.43 4.67
N TYR A 367 2.42 31.44 3.77
CA TYR A 367 3.23 31.48 2.55
C TYR A 367 2.42 31.87 1.30
N TRP A 368 1.13 32.17 1.46
CA TRP A 368 0.27 32.59 0.37
C TRP A 368 0.64 34.00 -0.10
N HIS A 369 0.78 34.17 -1.41
CA HIS A 369 0.91 35.48 -2.05
C HIS A 369 0.13 35.47 -3.36
N PRO A 370 -0.75 36.46 -3.64
CA PRO A 370 -1.65 36.43 -4.81
C PRO A 370 -0.93 36.35 -6.17
N THR A 371 0.32 36.80 -6.24
CA THR A 371 1.09 36.89 -7.49
C THR A 371 2.29 35.95 -7.56
N GLU A 372 2.77 35.44 -6.42
CA GLU A 372 4.04 34.70 -6.33
C GLU A 372 3.98 33.52 -5.36
N GLY A 373 2.84 33.28 -4.73
CA GLY A 373 2.71 32.31 -3.66
C GLY A 373 2.25 30.94 -4.13
N PHE A 374 2.02 30.08 -3.15
CA PHE A 374 1.35 28.81 -3.35
C PHE A 374 -0.16 29.02 -3.33
N GLN A 375 -0.84 28.50 -4.35
CA GLN A 375 -2.29 28.53 -4.47
C GLN A 375 -2.87 27.12 -4.29
N LEU A 376 -3.69 26.91 -3.27
CA LEU A 376 -4.48 25.69 -3.15
C LEU A 376 -5.53 25.63 -4.27
N VAL A 377 -5.43 24.60 -5.12
CA VAL A 377 -6.33 24.33 -6.25
C VAL A 377 -7.37 23.29 -5.87
N GLU A 378 -6.94 22.22 -5.23
CA GLU A 378 -7.81 21.13 -4.81
C GLU A 378 -7.45 20.69 -3.40
N PHE A 379 -8.47 20.39 -2.61
CA PHE A 379 -8.34 19.80 -1.29
C PHE A 379 -9.35 18.66 -1.17
N LYS A 380 -8.85 17.47 -0.84
CA LYS A 380 -9.65 16.29 -0.54
C LYS A 380 -9.25 15.76 0.82
N GLU A 381 -10.23 15.40 1.63
CA GLU A 381 -10.03 14.80 2.95
C GLU A 381 -11.01 13.64 3.10
N SER A 382 -10.49 12.47 3.47
CA SER A 382 -11.31 11.31 3.81
C SER A 382 -11.96 11.51 5.17
N ALA A 383 -13.13 10.90 5.38
CA ALA A 383 -13.81 10.95 6.67
C ALA A 383 -14.00 9.55 7.25
N ARG A 384 -14.11 9.43 8.58
CA ARG A 384 -14.41 8.15 9.24
C ARG A 384 -15.78 7.62 8.80
N ASP A 385 -15.84 6.34 8.47
CA ASP A 385 -17.11 5.68 8.17
C ASP A 385 -17.87 5.32 9.46
N HIS A 386 -18.98 6.01 9.71
CA HIS A 386 -19.88 5.74 10.84
C HIS A 386 -21.00 4.72 10.52
N SER A 387 -21.04 4.18 9.29
CA SER A 387 -22.07 3.21 8.86
C SER A 387 -22.06 1.91 9.70
N TYR A 388 -20.89 1.48 10.18
CA TYR A 388 -20.75 0.32 11.04
C TYR A 388 -21.20 0.57 12.48
N GLU A 389 -20.95 1.77 13.01
CA GLU A 389 -21.45 2.15 14.34
C GLU A 389 -22.97 2.24 14.34
N THR A 390 -23.55 2.84 13.31
CA THR A 390 -25.02 2.92 13.19
C THR A 390 -25.64 1.54 13.03
N SER A 391 -25.04 0.64 12.24
CA SER A 391 -25.50 -0.74 12.11
C SER A 391 -25.41 -1.52 13.42
N SER A 392 -24.32 -1.37 14.17
CA SER A 392 -24.15 -1.97 15.51
C SER A 392 -25.13 -1.41 16.53
N ILE A 393 -25.39 -0.10 16.51
CA ILE A 393 -26.39 0.55 17.36
C ILE A 393 -27.79 0.04 17.01
N ILE A 394 -28.14 -0.07 15.73
CA ILE A 394 -29.43 -0.61 15.28
C ILE A 394 -29.57 -2.07 15.73
N LEU A 395 -28.52 -2.89 15.54
CA LEU A 395 -28.52 -4.28 16.00
C LEU A 395 -28.69 -4.37 17.52
N GLY A 396 -27.99 -3.51 18.28
CA GLY A 396 -28.11 -3.40 19.72
C GLY A 396 -29.51 -2.99 20.19
N ILE A 397 -30.15 -2.04 19.50
CA ILE A 397 -31.54 -1.65 19.74
C ILE A 397 -32.48 -2.82 19.45
N ILE A 398 -32.29 -3.54 18.35
CA ILE A 398 -33.08 -4.73 18.01
C ILE A 398 -32.95 -5.80 19.10
N PHE A 399 -31.72 -6.11 19.54
CA PHE A 399 -31.48 -7.07 20.63
C PHE A 399 -32.11 -6.62 21.94
N PHE A 400 -32.02 -5.34 22.29
CA PHE A 400 -32.65 -4.78 23.49
C PHE A 400 -34.18 -4.89 23.44
N CYS A 401 -34.80 -4.60 22.29
CA CYS A 401 -36.24 -4.76 22.08
C CYS A 401 -36.67 -6.23 22.20
N LEU A 402 -35.95 -7.16 21.56
CA LEU A 402 -36.22 -8.59 21.66
C LEU A 402 -36.09 -9.09 23.10
N PHE A 403 -35.04 -8.68 23.81
CA PHE A 403 -34.82 -9.03 25.21
C PHE A 403 -35.95 -8.49 26.11
N SER A 404 -36.40 -7.27 25.87
CA SER A 404 -37.52 -6.66 26.60
C SER A 404 -38.84 -7.41 26.36
N ILE A 405 -39.11 -7.83 25.13
CA ILE A 405 -40.28 -8.64 24.78
C ILE A 405 -40.21 -9.99 25.51
N ILE A 406 -39.08 -10.71 25.41
CA ILE A 406 -38.88 -12.01 26.05
C ILE A 406 -39.03 -11.90 27.57
N SER A 407 -38.42 -10.88 28.18
CA SER A 407 -38.52 -10.62 29.62
C SER A 407 -39.97 -10.36 30.04
N THR A 408 -40.71 -9.55 29.29
CA THR A 408 -42.13 -9.27 29.56
C THR A 408 -42.98 -10.54 29.44
N PHE A 409 -42.73 -11.36 28.42
CA PHE A 409 -43.39 -12.66 28.27
C PHE A 409 -43.08 -13.58 29.46
N TYR A 410 -41.82 -13.67 29.87
CA TYR A 410 -41.38 -14.47 31.02
C TYR A 410 -42.07 -14.04 32.32
N PHE A 411 -42.04 -12.75 32.66
CA PHE A 411 -42.71 -12.23 33.85
C PHE A 411 -44.23 -12.40 33.80
N SER A 412 -44.85 -12.23 32.62
CA SER A 412 -46.29 -12.46 32.46
C SER A 412 -46.67 -13.94 32.63
N ALA A 413 -45.81 -14.86 32.18
CA ALA A 413 -46.00 -16.29 32.35
C ALA A 413 -45.82 -16.71 33.82
N ASP A 414 -44.81 -16.15 34.50
CA ASP A 414 -44.61 -16.38 35.94
C ASP A 414 -45.78 -15.84 36.76
N ALA A 415 -46.24 -14.62 36.50
CA ALA A 415 -47.42 -14.04 37.14
C ALA A 415 -48.69 -14.89 36.90
N ARG A 416 -48.87 -15.45 35.69
CA ARG A 416 -49.95 -16.40 35.38
C ARG A 416 -49.80 -17.72 36.16
N ASN A 417 -48.59 -18.21 36.35
CA ASN A 417 -48.34 -19.42 37.13
C ASN A 417 -48.57 -19.18 38.63
N GLN A 418 -48.13 -18.05 39.17
CA GLN A 418 -48.39 -17.65 40.55
C GLN A 418 -49.89 -17.45 40.82
N THR A 419 -50.62 -16.79 39.91
CA THR A 419 -52.09 -16.64 40.03
C THR A 419 -52.81 -17.99 39.94
N ARG A 420 -52.38 -18.90 39.06
CA ARG A 420 -52.90 -20.28 39.02
C ARG A 420 -52.61 -21.05 40.31
N PHE A 421 -51.42 -20.88 40.88
CA PHE A 421 -51.05 -21.50 42.15
C PHE A 421 -51.93 -20.98 43.30
N LEU A 422 -52.12 -19.66 43.40
CA LEU A 422 -53.01 -19.05 44.39
C LEU A 422 -54.47 -19.49 44.19
N TYR A 423 -54.93 -19.58 42.95
CA TYR A 423 -56.28 -20.07 42.65
C TYR A 423 -56.47 -21.54 43.04
N ARG A 424 -55.47 -22.41 42.79
CA ARG A 424 -55.49 -23.82 43.26
C ARG A 424 -55.52 -23.90 44.78
N ARG A 425 -54.72 -23.10 45.48
CA ARG A 425 -54.70 -23.05 46.95
C ARG A 425 -56.03 -22.55 47.52
N GLY A 426 -56.60 -21.49 46.94
CA GLY A 426 -57.93 -20.99 47.31
C GLY A 426 -59.03 -22.02 47.07
N ARG A 427 -58.98 -22.74 45.95
CA ARG A 427 -59.94 -23.82 45.64
C ARG A 427 -59.84 -24.98 46.64
N LEU A 428 -58.64 -25.41 47.04
CA LEU A 428 -58.46 -26.45 48.06
C LEU A 428 -59.02 -26.03 49.43
N ILE A 429 -58.87 -24.75 49.82
CA ILE A 429 -59.46 -24.23 51.06
C ILE A 429 -60.99 -24.25 50.96
N VAL A 430 -61.57 -23.82 49.84
CA VAL A 430 -63.02 -23.79 49.65
C VAL A 430 -63.61 -25.20 49.55
N GLU A 431 -62.94 -26.14 48.87
CA GLU A 431 -63.37 -27.54 48.82
C GLU A 431 -63.19 -28.23 50.18
N GLY A 432 -62.14 -27.91 50.94
CA GLY A 432 -61.98 -28.36 52.34
C GLY A 432 -63.08 -27.84 53.27
N LEU A 433 -63.51 -26.59 53.12
CA LEU A 433 -64.65 -26.03 53.85
C LEU A 433 -65.99 -26.67 53.45
N ARG A 434 -66.13 -27.14 52.20
CA ARG A 434 -67.36 -27.74 51.67
C ARG A 434 -67.48 -29.24 51.97
N ALA A 435 -66.37 -29.93 52.19
CA ALA A 435 -66.33 -31.36 52.51
C ALA A 435 -66.82 -31.69 53.94
N GLY A 436 -67.08 -30.69 54.79
CA GLY A 436 -67.66 -30.93 56.13
C GLY A 436 -66.82 -31.81 57.05
N SER A 437 -65.57 -32.10 56.68
CA SER A 437 -64.60 -32.76 57.52
C SER A 437 -63.78 -31.68 58.23
N ALA A 438 -63.97 -31.56 59.53
CA ALA A 438 -63.13 -30.76 60.40
C ALA A 438 -61.66 -31.03 60.07
N PRO A 439 -60.83 -30.00 59.76
CA PRO A 439 -59.40 -30.20 59.69
C PRO A 439 -58.92 -30.56 61.10
N ALA A 440 -58.54 -31.83 61.25
CA ALA A 440 -57.71 -32.30 62.34
C ALA A 440 -56.44 -31.44 62.40
N GLU A 441 -56.01 -31.12 63.61
CA GLU A 441 -54.75 -30.45 63.90
C GLU A 441 -53.61 -31.07 63.08
N VAL A 442 -53.17 -30.37 62.05
CA VAL A 442 -51.90 -30.66 61.41
C VAL A 442 -50.87 -29.92 62.23
N GLU A 443 -50.27 -30.65 63.17
CA GLU A 443 -49.01 -30.29 63.82
C GLU A 443 -48.02 -29.81 62.75
N MET A 444 -47.57 -28.57 62.87
CA MET A 444 -46.35 -28.12 62.19
C MET A 444 -45.18 -28.86 62.81
N SER A 445 -44.82 -30.00 62.21
CA SER A 445 -43.54 -30.66 62.44
C SER A 445 -42.42 -29.74 61.95
N GLU A 446 -41.58 -29.33 62.89
CA GLU A 446 -40.22 -28.85 62.65
C GLU A 446 -39.44 -29.92 61.86
N HIS A 447 -39.13 -29.65 60.60
CA HIS A 447 -38.07 -30.39 59.91
C HIS A 447 -37.18 -29.49 59.07
N LEU A 448 -35.99 -29.29 59.63
CA LEU A 448 -34.68 -29.49 59.00
C LEU A 448 -34.34 -28.60 57.80
N VAL A 449 -33.63 -27.51 58.12
CA VAL A 449 -32.61 -26.91 57.25
C VAL A 449 -31.44 -27.90 57.16
N PRO A 450 -31.01 -28.33 55.95
CA PRO A 450 -29.75 -29.05 55.80
C PRO A 450 -28.59 -28.09 56.02
N ARG A 451 -27.73 -28.48 56.95
CA ARG A 451 -26.37 -27.98 57.17
C ARG A 451 -25.45 -28.80 56.26
N GLY A 452 -24.64 -28.13 55.44
CA GLY A 452 -23.57 -28.70 54.62
C GLY A 452 -23.28 -27.76 53.44
N GLU A 453 -22.07 -27.34 53.13
CA GLU A 453 -20.74 -27.62 53.66
C GLU A 453 -19.88 -26.36 53.47
N GLU A 454 -18.96 -26.13 54.41
CA GLU A 454 -17.74 -25.37 54.17
C GLU A 454 -16.86 -26.14 53.18
N MET A 455 -16.37 -25.47 52.13
CA MET A 455 -14.97 -25.58 51.70
C MET A 455 -14.71 -24.65 50.52
N GLY A 456 -13.71 -23.79 50.66
CA GLY A 456 -13.10 -23.10 49.51
C GLY A 456 -12.68 -21.66 49.79
N ASP A 457 -11.82 -21.46 50.79
CA ASP A 457 -10.86 -20.37 50.72
C ASP A 457 -10.15 -20.41 49.36
N LEU A 458 -10.16 -19.29 48.63
CA LEU A 458 -9.00 -18.84 47.86
C LEU A 458 -9.15 -17.35 47.60
N ALA A 459 -8.13 -16.65 48.09
CA ALA A 459 -7.91 -15.22 48.00
C ALA A 459 -7.80 -14.72 46.55
N SER A 460 -8.25 -13.49 46.32
CA SER A 460 -7.50 -12.41 45.64
C SER A 460 -8.47 -11.24 45.48
N GLU A 461 -8.31 -10.19 46.28
CA GLU A 461 -7.63 -8.95 45.88
C GLU A 461 -8.51 -7.96 45.09
N CYS A 462 -8.59 -6.77 45.70
CA CYS A 462 -8.66 -5.44 45.09
C CYS A 462 -10.01 -4.88 44.58
N GLU A 463 -10.50 -3.95 45.42
CA GLU A 463 -10.86 -2.57 45.07
C GLU A 463 -12.14 -2.28 44.27
N SER A 464 -13.20 -2.06 45.06
CA SER A 464 -14.07 -0.87 45.06
C SER A 464 -14.28 -0.11 43.73
N ALA A 465 -15.39 -0.41 43.08
CA ALA A 465 -16.10 0.55 42.24
C ALA A 465 -17.05 1.40 43.11
N ASN A 466 -16.84 2.72 43.14
CA ASN A 466 -17.83 3.70 43.56
C ASN A 466 -18.54 4.27 42.32
N PRO A 467 -19.88 4.23 42.22
CA PRO A 467 -20.61 4.94 41.19
C PRO A 467 -21.24 6.21 41.79
N VAL A 468 -20.81 7.39 41.36
CA VAL A 468 -21.47 8.65 41.72
C VAL A 468 -21.52 9.60 40.52
N PHE A 469 -22.74 9.75 40.01
CA PHE A 469 -23.39 10.94 39.44
C PHE A 469 -22.73 11.71 38.28
N PHE A 470 -23.40 11.69 37.12
CA PHE A 470 -23.67 12.92 36.38
C PHE A 470 -25.10 12.92 35.83
N ALA A 471 -25.93 13.79 36.40
CA ALA A 471 -27.18 14.24 35.83
C ALA A 471 -27.06 15.73 35.49
N ASN A 472 -27.59 16.08 34.32
CA ASN A 472 -28.09 17.38 33.92
C ASN A 472 -27.13 18.58 33.87
N ARG A 473 -26.82 18.99 32.63
CA ARG A 473 -27.08 20.37 32.24
C ARG A 473 -27.61 20.44 30.81
N ALA A 474 -28.91 20.69 30.74
CA ALA A 474 -29.66 21.01 29.54
C ALA A 474 -29.73 22.54 29.36
N PHE A 475 -29.62 22.95 28.10
CA PHE A 475 -30.31 24.06 27.42
C PHE A 475 -30.17 25.53 27.89
N SER A 476 -29.79 26.36 26.90
CA SER A 476 -30.37 27.67 26.48
C SER A 476 -29.21 28.63 26.13
N MET A 477 -29.03 29.03 24.87
CA MET A 477 -29.88 30.02 24.20
C MET A 477 -30.00 29.80 22.68
N ALA A 478 -31.25 29.82 22.21
CA ALA A 478 -31.65 30.29 20.88
C ALA A 478 -31.46 31.84 20.83
N SER A 479 -31.41 32.59 19.74
CA SER A 479 -32.09 32.52 18.44
C SER A 479 -31.64 33.71 17.56
N LEU A 480 -31.84 33.59 16.24
CA LEU A 480 -32.13 34.67 15.25
C LEU A 480 -30.96 35.63 14.93
N ASP A 481 -30.58 35.89 13.67
CA ASP A 481 -31.42 36.26 12.53
C ASP A 481 -30.94 35.74 11.16
N LYS A 482 -31.93 35.65 10.25
CA LYS A 482 -31.84 35.44 8.80
C LYS A 482 -31.31 36.71 8.11
N GLU A 483 -30.61 36.56 6.97
CA GLU A 483 -31.03 37.08 5.65
C GLU A 483 -29.89 37.08 4.61
N GLY A 484 -30.23 36.69 3.37
CA GLY A 484 -29.60 37.08 2.10
C GLY A 484 -28.22 36.48 1.80
N THR A 485 -27.87 36.01 0.60
CA THR A 485 -28.40 36.30 -0.73
C THR A 485 -27.85 35.21 -1.67
N LEU A 486 -28.73 34.59 -2.47
CA LEU A 486 -28.34 33.82 -3.64
C LEU A 486 -27.75 34.78 -4.68
N ILE A 487 -26.54 34.52 -5.16
CA ILE A 487 -26.07 35.08 -6.43
C ILE A 487 -26.05 33.94 -7.44
N ASP A 488 -27.06 34.00 -8.31
CA ASP A 488 -27.18 33.28 -9.57
C ASP A 488 -26.26 33.97 -10.59
N VAL A 489 -25.18 33.32 -11.02
CA VAL A 489 -24.34 33.84 -12.12
C VAL A 489 -24.69 33.09 -13.38
N HIS A 490 -25.43 33.80 -14.21
CA HIS A 490 -25.81 33.45 -15.56
C HIS A 490 -24.66 32.92 -16.42
N SER A 491 -25.02 31.87 -17.17
CA SER A 491 -24.39 31.39 -18.39
C SER A 491 -23.99 32.52 -19.35
N VAL A 492 -22.72 32.56 -19.74
CA VAL A 492 -22.29 33.27 -20.95
C VAL A 492 -22.16 32.24 -22.07
N LYS A 493 -23.14 32.25 -22.98
CA LYS A 493 -23.03 31.72 -24.33
C LYS A 493 -22.05 32.59 -25.12
N SER A 494 -20.97 32.02 -25.65
CA SER A 494 -20.29 32.58 -26.82
C SER A 494 -20.59 31.73 -28.06
N LYS A 495 -21.27 32.38 -29.02
CA LYS A 495 -21.35 32.01 -30.43
C LYS A 495 -19.94 31.88 -31.01
N SER A 496 -19.63 30.78 -31.70
CA SER A 496 -19.63 30.67 -33.16
C SER A 496 -18.98 31.86 -33.88
N GLU A 497 -17.71 31.71 -34.24
CA GLU A 497 -17.17 32.31 -35.46
C GLU A 497 -16.41 31.24 -36.24
N ARG A 498 -16.72 31.24 -37.53
CA ARG A 498 -16.35 30.33 -38.60
C ARG A 498 -15.37 31.12 -39.47
N GLU A 499 -14.57 30.40 -40.26
CA GLU A 499 -13.74 30.88 -41.38
C GLU A 499 -12.30 31.31 -41.01
N ASN A 500 -11.33 30.45 -41.32
CA ASN A 500 -10.58 30.56 -42.58
C ASN A 500 -9.58 29.40 -42.72
N GLU A 501 -9.81 28.56 -43.74
CA GLU A 501 -8.73 27.81 -44.42
C GLU A 501 -7.80 28.81 -45.12
N PRO A 502 -6.53 28.42 -45.32
CA PRO A 502 -6.15 28.28 -46.71
C PRO A 502 -5.46 26.94 -47.01
N SER A 503 -5.85 26.44 -48.17
CA SER A 503 -5.28 25.38 -48.97
C SER A 503 -3.80 25.56 -49.35
N LYS A 504 -3.19 24.44 -49.79
CA LYS A 504 -2.07 24.30 -50.73
C LYS A 504 -0.65 24.41 -50.13
N ASP A 505 0.35 23.59 -50.46
CA ASP A 505 0.57 22.77 -51.65
C ASP A 505 1.28 21.44 -51.34
N ILE A 506 0.99 20.47 -52.21
CA ILE A 506 1.78 19.28 -52.50
C ILE A 506 2.95 19.75 -53.37
N ASP A 507 4.17 19.32 -53.07
CA ASP A 507 5.15 19.05 -54.12
C ASP A 507 6.10 17.93 -53.71
N SER A 508 6.31 17.07 -54.68
CA SER A 508 7.13 15.88 -54.75
C SER A 508 8.59 16.19 -55.06
N GLU A 509 9.52 15.54 -54.37
CA GLU A 509 10.65 14.78 -54.94
C GLU A 509 11.26 13.84 -53.89
#